data_AF-A0A7H9EJI5-F1
#
_entry.id   AF-A0A7H9EJI5-F1
#
_cell.length_a   1.000
_cell.length_b   1.000
_cell.length_c   1.000
_cell.angle_alpha   90.00
_cell.angle_beta   90.00
_cell.angle_gamma   90.00
#
_symmetry.space_group_name_H-M   'P 1'
#
loop_
_entity.id
_entity.type
_entity.pdbx_description
1 polymer ?
#
loop_
_entity_poly.entity_id
_entity_poly.type
_entity_poly.pdbx_seq_one_letter_code
_entity_poly.pdbx_strand_id
1 'polypeptide(L)' 'MIIIIDTTKGIIKSPKYPDNPVVKSILDKKIKEVLSSLTKKKVTYLKIDEWGVLLDRTSFKSIAIQSA' A
#
# COMPACT_ATOMS: atom_id res chain seq x y z
N MET A 1 11.38 3.06 -6.10
CA MET A 1 9.93 2.98 -5.84
C MET A 1 9.56 3.32 -4.40
N ILE A 2 8.45 4.03 -4.18
CA ILE A 2 7.86 4.34 -2.87
C ILE A 2 6.36 4.05 -2.95
N ILE A 3 5.78 3.44 -1.92
CA ILE A 3 4.33 3.29 -1.78
C ILE A 3 3.80 4.53 -1.08
N ILE A 4 2.80 5.15 -1.68
CA ILE A 4 2.10 6.31 -1.16
C ILE A 4 0.66 5.91 -0.92
N ILE A 5 0.19 6.08 0.31
CA ILE A 5 -1.20 5.86 0.69
C ILE A 5 -1.80 7.21 1.06
N ASP A 6 -2.87 7.57 0.36
CA ASP A 6 -3.67 8.74 0.68
C ASP A 6 -4.85 8.32 1.57
N THR A 7 -4.99 8.99 2.69
CA THR A 7 -6.09 8.81 3.63
C THR A 7 -6.76 10.14 3.94
N THR A 8 -7.96 10.11 4.51
CA THR A 8 -8.62 11.31 5.05
C THR A 8 -7.82 11.97 6.17
N LYS A 9 -6.90 11.25 6.81
CA LYS A 9 -6.05 11.74 7.91
C LYS A 9 -4.67 12.22 7.46
N GLY A 10 -4.34 12.09 6.17
CA GLY A 10 -3.05 12.48 5.60
C GLY A 10 -2.42 11.39 4.74
N ILE A 11 -1.17 11.62 4.36
CA ILE A 11 -0.41 10.76 3.45
C ILE A 11 0.60 9.92 4.23
N ILE A 12 0.60 8.61 3.99
CA ILE A 12 1.58 7.68 4.54
C ILE A 12 2.53 7.26 3.42
N LYS A 13 3.83 7.30 3.68
CA LYS A 13 4.87 6.91 2.71
C LYS A 13 5.67 5.74 3.25
N SER A 14 5.91 4.74 2.42
CA SER A 14 6.82 3.64 2.74
C SER A 14 8.29 4.08 2.63
N PRO A 15 9.23 3.26 3.14
CA PRO A 15 10.62 3.31 2.73
C PRO A 15 10.77 3.19 1.21
N LYS A 16 11.94 3.61 0.70
CA LYS A 16 12.29 3.48 -0.72
C LYS A 16 12.69 2.04 -1.01
N TYR A 17 11.93 1.40 -1.89
CA TYR A 17 12.26 0.09 -2.46
C TYR A 17 13.11 0.25 -3.73
N PRO A 18 13.97 -0.74 -4.03
CA PRO A 18 14.77 -0.76 -5.25
C PRO A 18 13.87 -0.70 -6.49
N ASP A 19 14.27 0.10 -7.49
CA ASP A 19 13.51 0.28 -8.73
C ASP A 19 13.77 -0.90 -9.69
N ASN A 20 13.08 -2.02 -9.41
CA ASN A 20 13.20 -3.27 -10.14
C ASN A 20 11.81 -3.76 -10.57
N PRO A 21 11.62 -4.21 -11.83
CA PRO A 21 10.33 -4.68 -12.32
C PRO A 21 9.74 -5.86 -11.52
N VAL A 22 10.59 -6.76 -11.02
CA VAL A 22 10.18 -7.89 -10.18
C VAL A 22 9.59 -7.36 -8.86
N VAL A 23 10.30 -6.42 -8.23
CA VAL A 23 9.85 -5.80 -6.99
C VAL A 23 8.54 -5.05 -7.24
N LYS A 24 8.42 -4.32 -8.34
CA LYS A 24 7.19 -3.58 -8.68
C LYS A 24 5.99 -4.51 -8.79
N SER A 25 6.17 -5.65 -9.46
CA SER A 25 5.12 -6.67 -9.62
C SER A 25 4.68 -7.26 -8.27
N ILE A 26 5.64 -7.51 -7.36
CA ILE A 26 5.33 -8.01 -6.00
C ILE A 26 4.55 -6.96 -5.20
N LEU A 27 4.97 -5.69 -5.23
CA LEU A 27 4.28 -4.60 -4.56
C LEU A 27 2.86 -4.44 -5.11
N ASP A 28 2.70 -4.43 -6.44
CA ASP A 28 1.40 -4.29 -7.11
C ASP A 28 0.45 -5.45 -6.74
N LYS A 29 0.97 -6.69 -6.72
CA LYS A 29 0.21 -7.87 -6.28
C LYS A 29 -0.25 -7.73 -4.83
N LYS A 30 0.63 -7.31 -3.92
CA LYS A 30 0.25 -7.12 -2.51
C LYS A 30 -0.75 -5.99 -2.30
N ILE A 31 -0.59 -4.88 -3.02
CA ILE A 31 -1.55 -3.79 -3.01
C ILE A 31 -2.92 -4.28 -3.47
N LYS A 32 -3.01 -5.04 -4.57
CA LYS A 32 -4.26 -5.62 -5.06
C LYS A 32 -4.93 -6.58 -4.06
N GLU A 33 -4.16 -7.47 -3.44
CA GLU A 33 -4.67 -8.39 -2.41
C GLU A 33 -5.25 -7.63 -1.21
N VAL A 34 -4.56 -6.56 -0.80
CA VAL A 34 -4.97 -5.70 0.31
C VAL A 34 -6.21 -4.89 -0.03
N LEU A 35 -6.29 -4.30 -1.21
CA LEU A 35 -7.48 -3.57 -1.69
C LEU A 35 -8.71 -4.50 -1.76
N SER A 36 -8.53 -5.72 -2.27
CA SER A 36 -9.60 -6.73 -2.29
C SER A 36 -10.05 -7.15 -0.89
N SER A 37 -9.13 -7.17 0.08
CA SER A 37 -9.47 -7.41 1.48
C SER A 37 -10.16 -6.21 2.13
N LEU A 38 -9.75 -4.99 1.77
CA LEU A 38 -10.30 -3.73 2.30
C LEU A 38 -11.74 -3.49 1.82
N THR A 39 -12.13 -3.97 0.65
CA THR A 39 -13.54 -3.88 0.23
C THR A 39 -14.45 -4.76 1.10
N LYS A 40 -13.95 -5.93 1.52
CA LYS A 40 -14.69 -6.91 2.35
C LYS A 40 -14.63 -6.63 3.85
N LYS A 41 -13.53 -6.04 4.35
CA LYS A 41 -13.28 -5.82 5.78
C LYS A 41 -13.21 -4.33 6.09
N LYS A 42 -13.65 -3.95 7.29
CA LYS A 42 -13.52 -2.57 7.77
C LYS A 42 -12.05 -2.14 7.91
N VAL A 43 -11.18 -3.07 8.31
CA VAL A 43 -9.75 -2.85 8.52
C VAL A 43 -8.97 -3.98 7.87
N THR A 44 -7.84 -3.67 7.24
CA THR A 44 -6.89 -4.64 6.69
C THR A 44 -5.46 -4.18 6.95
N TYR A 45 -4.49 -5.07 6.82
CA TYR A 45 -3.08 -4.75 7.05
C TYR A 45 -2.29 -4.95 5.75
N LEU A 46 -1.58 -3.91 5.31
CA LEU A 46 -0.60 -4.01 4.24
C LEU A 46 0.75 -4.30 4.88
N LYS A 47 1.24 -5.53 4.74
CA LYS A 47 2.60 -5.92 5.14
C LYS A 47 3.45 -6.16 3.90
N ILE A 48 4.56 -5.45 3.80
CA ILE A 48 5.56 -5.61 2.74
C ILE A 48 6.91 -5.58 3.42
N ASP A 49 7.59 -6.73 3.43
CA ASP A 49 8.88 -6.88 4.09
C ASP A 49 8.80 -6.49 5.59
N GLU A 50 9.71 -5.64 6.09
CA GLU A 50 9.66 -5.09 7.45
C GLU A 50 8.67 -3.92 7.61
N TRP A 51 8.18 -3.35 6.51
CA TRP A 51 7.23 -2.26 6.55
C TRP A 51 5.79 -2.77 6.59
N GLY A 52 4.95 -2.13 7.40
CA GLY A 52 3.53 -2.38 7.31
C GLY A 52 2.68 -1.28 7.88
N VAL A 53 1.43 -1.26 7.43
CA VAL A 53 0.47 -0.21 7.75
C VAL A 53 -0.92 -0.79 7.85
N LEU A 54 -1.64 -0.36 8.89
CA LEU A 54 -3.03 -0.70 9.08
C LEU A 54 -3.90 0.26 8.27
N LEU A 55 -4.68 -0.29 7.34
CA LEU A 55 -5.58 0.44 6.47
C LEU A 55 -7.01 0.27 6.97
N ASP A 56 -7.70 1.38 7.19
CA ASP A 56 -9.11 1.39 7.53
C ASP A 56 -9.93 1.91 6.35
N ARG A 57 -10.99 1.18 6.01
CA ARG A 57 -11.84 1.43 4.83
C ARG A 57 -12.54 2.78 4.89
N THR A 58 -12.80 3.31 6.09
CA THR A 58 -13.50 4.59 6.27
C THR A 58 -12.59 5.79 6.05
N SER A 59 -11.28 5.60 6.21
CA SER A 59 -10.28 6.65 6.05
C SER A 59 -9.42 6.50 4.78
N PHE A 60 -9.40 5.31 4.17
CA PHE A 60 -8.65 5.04 2.95
C PHE A 60 -9.22 5.78 1.73
N LYS A 61 -8.35 6.44 0.95
CA LYS A 61 -8.71 7.03 -0.35
C LYS A 61 -8.06 6.29 -1.51
N SER A 62 -6.73 6.19 -1.52
CA SER A 62 -5.99 5.58 -2.62
C SER A 62 -4.62 5.07 -2.16
N ILE A 63 -4.03 4.21 -2.99
CA ILE A 63 -2.67 3.71 -2.83
C ILE A 63 -2.01 3.66 -4.20
N ALA A 64 -0.78 4.14 -4.28
CA ALA A 64 -0.01 4.19 -5.52
C ALA A 64 1.46 3.85 -5.27
N ILE A 65 2.12 3.31 -6.30
CA ILE A 65 3.57 3.12 -6.31
C ILE A 65 4.16 4.24 -7.17
N GLN A 66 5.00 5.07 -6.56
CA GLN A 66 5.80 6.06 -7.28
C GLN A 66 7.20 5.50 -7.51
N SER A 67 7.52 5.16 -8.76
CA SER A 67 8.92 4.98 -9.19
C SER A 67 9.58 6.35 -9.30
N ALA A 68 10.83 6.46 -8.86
CA ALA A 68 11.62 7.69 -8.92
C ALA A 68 12.68 7.55 -10.00
#